data_AF-A0A3L6QZN7-F1
#
_entry.id   AF-A0A3L6QZN7-F1
#
_cell.length_a   1.000
_cell.length_b   1.000
_cell.length_c   1.000
_cell.angle_alpha   90.00
_cell.angle_beta   90.00
_cell.angle_gamma   90.00
#
_symmetry.space_group_name_H-M   'P 1'
#
loop_
_entity.id
_entity.type
_entity.pdbx_description
1 polymer ?
#
loop_
_entity_poly.entity_id
_entity_poly.type
_entity_poly.pdbx_seq_one_letter_code
_entity_poly.pdbx_strand_id
1 'polypeptide(L)' 'MDDLLLHSVDAELAAMPNDPIDDANLIRNVQVTTEWNTFREQLANDMFAEYLVRHGELVTE' A
#
# COMPACT_ATOMS: atom_id res chain seq x y z
N MET A 1 10.30 -25.18 -4.85
CA MET A 1 9.12 -25.44 -5.69
C MET A 1 8.11 -24.38 -5.34
N ASP A 2 8.10 -23.30 -6.09
CA ASP A 2 7.09 -22.23 -5.98
C ASP A 2 5.85 -22.67 -6.73
N ASP A 3 5.17 -23.69 -6.23
CA ASP A 3 3.86 -24.05 -6.75
C ASP A 3 2.91 -22.90 -6.39
N LEU A 4 2.48 -22.21 -7.44
CA LEU A 4 1.72 -20.97 -7.41
C LEU A 4 0.44 -21.13 -6.58
N LEU A 5 0.53 -20.72 -5.32
CA LEU A 5 -0.62 -20.38 -4.47
C LEU A 5 -1.49 -19.26 -5.08
N LEU A 6 -1.01 -18.58 -6.12
CA LEU A 6 -1.71 -17.48 -6.76
C LEU A 6 -3.06 -17.92 -7.34
N HIS A 7 -3.14 -19.09 -7.98
CA HIS A 7 -4.42 -19.55 -8.57
C HIS A 7 -5.46 -19.93 -7.49
N SER A 8 -5.02 -20.52 -6.39
CA SER A 8 -5.91 -20.82 -5.26
C SER A 8 -6.37 -19.54 -4.56
N VAL A 9 -5.48 -18.55 -4.42
CA VAL A 9 -5.80 -17.24 -3.85
C VAL A 9 -6.76 -16.47 -4.77
N ASP A 10 -6.55 -16.49 -6.08
CA ASP A 10 -7.45 -15.87 -7.05
C ASP A 10 -8.85 -16.49 -7.01
N ALA A 11 -8.93 -17.82 -6.89
CA ALA A 11 -10.20 -18.53 -6.76
C ALA A 11 -10.92 -18.21 -5.43
N GLU A 12 -10.17 -18.10 -4.33
CA GLU A 12 -10.70 -17.70 -3.02
C GLU A 12 -11.23 -16.26 -3.07
N LEU A 13 -10.46 -15.32 -3.61
CA LEU A 13 -10.85 -13.92 -3.76
C LEU A 13 -12.09 -13.76 -4.65
N ALA A 14 -12.19 -14.52 -5.74
CA ALA A 14 -13.36 -14.50 -6.62
C ALA A 14 -14.62 -15.10 -5.97
N ALA A 15 -14.45 -16.00 -5.01
CA ALA A 15 -15.54 -16.62 -4.26
C ALA A 15 -15.97 -15.79 -3.04
N MET A 16 -15.20 -14.79 -2.62
CA MET A 16 -15.56 -13.92 -1.50
C MET A 16 -16.80 -13.09 -1.89
N PRO A 17 -17.81 -13.01 -0.99
CA PRO A 17 -18.92 -12.10 -1.21
C PRO A 17 -18.40 -10.66 -1.23
N ASN A 18 -18.89 -9.85 -2.16
CA ASN A 18 -18.65 -8.42 -2.08
C ASN A 18 -19.29 -7.90 -0.80
N ASP A 19 -18.52 -7.15 0.00
CA ASP A 19 -19.09 -6.45 1.13
C ASP A 19 -20.19 -5.51 0.62
N PRO A 20 -21.36 -5.46 1.29
CA PRO A 20 -22.39 -4.50 0.93
C PRO A 20 -21.79 -3.10 1.06
N ILE A 21 -21.95 -2.30 0.00
CA ILE A 21 -21.50 -0.91 0.02
C ILE A 21 -22.28 -0.19 1.11
N ASP A 22 -21.60 0.12 2.20
CA ASP A 22 -22.13 0.95 3.27
C ASP A 22 -21.81 2.41 2.96
N ASP A 23 -22.82 3.13 2.45
CA ASP A 23 -22.74 4.55 2.10
C ASP A 23 -22.36 5.45 3.29
N ALA A 24 -22.54 4.97 4.53
CA ALA A 24 -22.13 5.68 5.74
C ALA A 24 -20.61 5.57 5.98
N ASN A 25 -19.98 4.50 5.49
CA ASN A 25 -18.54 4.25 5.62
C ASN A 25 -17.74 4.65 4.37
N LEU A 26 -18.41 5.15 3.34
CA LEU A 26 -17.73 5.73 2.18
C LEU A 26 -17.06 7.06 2.53
N ILE A 27 -15.75 7.13 2.29
CA ILE A 27 -15.00 8.39 2.32
C ILE A 27 -15.44 9.23 1.11
N ARG A 28 -16.31 10.21 1.33
CA ARG A 28 -16.83 11.09 0.26
C ARG A 28 -15.88 12.21 -0.13
N ASN A 29 -15.09 12.67 0.83
CA ASN A 29 -14.14 13.75 0.64
C ASN A 29 -12.87 13.41 1.41
N VAL A 30 -11.72 13.64 0.76
CA VAL A 30 -10.43 13.61 1.42
C VAL A 30 -9.94 15.03 1.49
N GLN A 31 -9.89 15.60 2.70
CA GLN A 31 -9.32 16.92 2.89
C GLN A 31 -7.80 16.81 2.83
N VAL A 32 -7.22 17.38 1.78
CA VAL A 32 -5.77 17.48 1.63
C VAL A 32 -5.33 18.79 2.28
N THR A 33 -4.66 18.70 3.43
CA THR A 33 -4.04 19.85 4.09
C THR A 33 -2.54 19.90 3.81
N THR A 34 -1.92 21.06 4.08
CA THR A 34 -0.45 21.20 3.98
C THR A 34 0.27 20.24 4.92
N GLU A 35 -0.26 20.01 6.12
CA GLU A 35 0.28 19.06 7.08
C GLU A 35 0.19 17.62 6.55
N TRP A 36 -0.93 17.25 5.93
CA TRP A 36 -1.10 15.94 5.31
C TRP A 36 -0.10 15.70 4.17
N ASN A 37 0.11 16.69 3.31
CA ASN A 37 1.09 16.58 2.23
C ASN A 37 2.51 16.45 2.77
N THR A 38 2.89 17.28 3.73
CA THR A 38 4.20 17.22 4.39
C THR A 38 4.45 15.84 5.00
N PHE A 39 3.46 15.30 5.72
CA PHE A 39 3.54 13.97 6.31
C PHE A 39 3.75 12.89 5.25
N ARG A 40 2.98 12.92 4.16
CA ARG A 40 3.10 11.94 3.07
C ARG A 40 4.45 11.99 2.39
N GLU A 41 4.99 13.18 2.15
CA GLU A 41 6.31 13.35 1.53
C GLU A 41 7.42 12.82 2.45
N GLN A 42 7.37 13.13 3.74
CA GLN A 42 8.33 12.61 4.73
C GLN A 42 8.27 11.09 4.78
N LEU A 43 7.07 10.51 4.91
CA LEU A 43 6.90 9.05 4.96
C LEU A 43 7.42 8.36 3.70
N ALA A 44 7.15 8.92 2.51
CA ALA A 44 7.64 8.36 1.26
C ALA A 44 9.17 8.38 1.18
N ASN A 45 9.80 9.48 1.59
CA ASN A 45 11.26 9.60 1.61
C ASN A 45 11.89 8.64 2.62
N ASP A 46 11.30 8.48 3.80
CA ASP A 46 11.79 7.57 4.84
C ASP A 46 11.71 6.11 4.38
N MET A 47 10.59 5.71 3.78
CA MET A 47 10.43 4.37 3.21
C MET A 47 11.42 4.10 2.08
N PHE A 48 11.67 5.11 1.23
CA PHE A 48 12.65 4.99 0.15
C PHE A 48 14.07 4.88 0.71
N ALA A 49 14.42 5.65 1.72
CA ALA A 49 15.71 5.54 2.40
C ALA A 49 15.91 4.14 3.03
N GLU A 50 14.88 3.62 3.72
CA GLU A 50 14.92 2.26 4.29
C GLU A 50 15.10 1.20 3.20
N TYR A 51 14.40 1.35 2.08
CA TYR A 51 14.55 0.48 0.91
C TYR A 51 16.00 0.51 0.38
N LEU A 52 16.58 1.69 0.18
CA LEU A 52 17.97 1.84 -0.29
C LEU A 52 18.97 1.19 0.67
N VAL A 53 18.78 1.34 1.99
CA VAL A 53 19.61 0.66 3.01
C VAL A 53 19.47 -0.86 2.90
N ARG A 54 18.24 -1.37 2.82
CA ARG A 54 17.96 -2.82 2.78
C ARG A 54 18.47 -3.48 1.50
N HIS A 55 18.46 -2.76 0.39
CA HIS A 55 18.85 -3.27 -0.92
C HIS A 55 20.28 -2.87 -1.33
N GLY A 56 21.04 -2.24 -0.42
CA GLY A 56 22.47 -1.98 -0.59
C GLY A 56 22.79 -0.91 -1.64
N GLU A 57 21.81 -0.09 -2.05
CA GLU A 57 22.06 1.03 -2.98
C GLU A 57 22.63 2.27 -2.26
N LEU A 58 22.77 2.24 -0.94
CA LEU A 58 23.68 3.12 -0.21
C LEU A 58 25.12 2.56 -0.24
N VAL A 59 25.66 2.40 -1.45
CA VAL A 59 27.11 2.31 -1.68
C VAL A 59 27.55 3.58 -2.38
N THR A 60 28.07 4.50 -1.56
CA THR A 60 29.11 5.51 -1.82
C THR A 60 28.89 6.54 -2.94
N GLU A 61 28.75 7.81 -2.53
CA GLU A 61 29.76 8.85 -2.80
C GLU A 61 29.76 9.92 -1.70
#